data_AF-A0A2U1LCS5-F1
#
_entry.id   AF-A0A2U1LCS5-F1
#
_cell.length_a   1.000
_cell.length_b   1.000
_cell.length_c   1.000
_cell.angle_alpha   90.00
_cell.angle_beta   90.00
_cell.angle_gamma   90.00
#
_symmetry.space_group_name_H-M   'P 1'
#
loop_
_entity.id
_entity.type
_entity.pdbx_description
1 polymer ?
#
loop_
_entity_poly.entity_id
_entity_poly.type
_entity_poly.pdbx_seq_one_letter_code
_entity_poly.pdbx_strand_id
1 'polypeptide(L)' 'MKKQKLHAVERIVKGHDDSKPWPQPVKAQVGRRLIELLLQSAYIQPPALQSGGAMPPDIWPAFIHTFRPSVKEGQ' A
#
# COMPACT_ATOMS: atom_id res chain seq x y z
N MET A 1 33.40 -29.76 -18.80
CA MET A 1 32.45 -30.01 -17.69
C MET A 1 32.34 -28.86 -16.68
N LYS A 2 33.43 -28.23 -16.20
CA LYS A 2 33.36 -27.14 -15.18
C LYS A 2 32.59 -25.88 -15.60
N LYS A 3 32.71 -25.44 -16.86
CA LYS A 3 32.04 -24.22 -17.38
C LYS A 3 30.51 -24.33 -17.45
N GLN A 4 29.98 -25.53 -17.71
CA GLN A 4 28.53 -25.77 -17.76
C GLN A 4 27.89 -25.66 -16.37
N LYS A 5 28.59 -26.08 -15.31
CA LYS A 5 28.11 -25.95 -13.92
C LYS A 5 28.00 -24.49 -13.48
N LEU A 6 28.98 -23.64 -13.83
CA LEU A 6 28.91 -22.20 -13.56
C LEU A 6 27.70 -21.55 -14.23
N HIS A 7 27.46 -21.87 -15.50
CA HIS A 7 26.33 -21.30 -16.24
C HIS A 7 24.96 -21.77 -15.69
N ALA A 8 24.90 -22.98 -15.14
CA ALA A 8 23.72 -23.49 -14.44
C ALA A 8 23.50 -22.75 -13.12
N VAL A 9 24.56 -22.54 -12.33
CA VAL A 9 24.50 -21.79 -11.06
C VAL A 9 24.11 -20.32 -11.32
N GLU A 10 24.68 -19.67 -12.33
CA GLU A 10 24.34 -18.29 -12.69
C GLU A 10 22.86 -18.15 -13.08
N ARG A 11 22.32 -19.13 -13.82
CA ARG A 11 20.89 -19.16 -14.16
C ARG A 11 20.00 -19.34 -12.93
N ILE A 12 20.41 -20.18 -11.98
CA ILE A 12 19.67 -20.41 -10.73
C ILE A 12 19.66 -19.12 -9.91
N VAL A 13 20.82 -18.47 -9.75
CA VAL A 13 20.95 -17.20 -9.01
C VAL A 13 20.17 -16.07 -9.69
N LYS A 14 20.23 -15.92 -11.03
CA LYS A 14 19.44 -14.93 -11.77
C LYS A 14 17.93 -15.17 -11.71
N GLY A 15 17.51 -16.42 -11.51
CA GLY A 15 16.10 -16.80 -11.36
C GLY A 15 15.52 -16.49 -9.98
N HIS A 16 16.37 -16.40 -8.96
CA HIS A 16 15.99 -16.20 -7.55
C HIS A 16 16.42 -14.82 -7.03
N ASP A 17 16.41 -13.84 -7.91
CA ASP A 17 16.81 -12.47 -7.60
C ASP A 17 15.58 -11.66 -7.15
N ASP A 18 15.29 -11.72 -5.84
CA ASP A 18 14.22 -10.97 -5.19
C ASP A 18 14.47 -9.45 -5.18
N SER A 19 15.66 -8.99 -5.60
CA SER A 19 15.97 -7.56 -5.72
C SER A 19 15.36 -6.89 -6.95
N LYS A 20 14.83 -7.68 -7.90
CA LYS A 20 14.21 -7.12 -9.11
C LYS A 20 12.97 -6.31 -8.78
N PRO A 21 12.78 -5.14 -9.42
CA PRO A 21 11.61 -4.33 -9.19
C PRO A 21 10.35 -5.08 -9.63
N TRP A 22 9.30 -5.03 -8.80
CA TRP A 22 8.03 -5.67 -9.15
C TRP A 22 7.46 -5.13 -10.47
N PRO A 23 6.81 -5.99 -11.28
CA PRO A 23 6.02 -5.57 -12.42
C PRO A 23 4.92 -4.58 -12.00
N GLN A 24 4.58 -3.64 -12.87
CA GLN A 24 3.55 -2.63 -12.62
C GLN A 24 2.20 -3.19 -12.10
N PRO A 25 1.62 -4.28 -12.66
CA PRO A 25 0.36 -4.82 -12.15
C PRO A 25 0.50 -5.34 -10.71
N VAL A 26 1.63 -5.97 -10.38
CA VAL A 26 1.92 -6.47 -9.03
C VAL A 26 2.08 -5.30 -8.05
N LYS A 27 2.80 -4.25 -8.45
CA LYS A 27 2.92 -3.02 -7.65
C LYS A 27 1.56 -2.39 -7.37
N ALA A 28 0.68 -2.31 -8.37
CA ALA A 28 -0.66 -1.76 -8.20
C ALA A 28 -1.52 -2.63 -7.27
N GLN A 29 -1.44 -3.94 -7.39
CA GLN A 29 -2.18 -4.87 -6.53
C GLN A 29 -1.72 -4.79 -5.07
N VAL A 30 -0.41 -4.78 -4.84
CA VAL A 30 0.14 -4.63 -3.48
C VAL A 30 -0.17 -3.25 -2.92
N GLY A 31 0.01 -2.19 -3.71
CA GLY A 31 -0.30 -0.82 -3.30
C GLY A 31 -1.77 -0.63 -2.91
N ARG A 32 -2.70 -1.16 -3.72
CA ARG A 32 -4.13 -1.20 -3.39
C ARG A 32 -4.36 -1.88 -2.04
N ARG A 33 -3.77 -3.07 -1.83
CA ARG A 33 -3.97 -3.82 -0.59
C ARG A 33 -3.45 -3.05 0.63
N LEU A 34 -2.32 -2.37 0.50
CA LEU A 34 -1.78 -1.51 1.56
C LEU A 34 -2.70 -0.33 1.89
N ILE A 35 -3.27 0.32 0.87
CA ILE A 35 -4.24 1.41 1.06
C ILE A 35 -5.51 0.89 1.75
N GLU A 36 -6.03 -0.27 1.33
CA GLU A 36 -7.18 -0.90 2.00
C GLU A 36 -6.92 -1.16 3.49
N LEU A 37 -5.72 -1.65 3.83
CA LEU A 37 -5.34 -1.87 5.24
C LEU A 37 -5.25 -0.56 6.03
N LEU A 38 -4.70 0.51 5.45
CA LEU A 38 -4.64 1.81 6.10
C LEU A 38 -6.04 2.38 6.35
N LEU A 39 -6.95 2.26 5.39
CA LEU A 39 -8.35 2.68 5.55
C LEU A 39 -9.07 1.92 6.68
N GLN A 40 -8.74 0.64 6.87
CA GLN A 40 -9.39 -0.22 7.88
C GLN A 40 -8.80 -0.11 9.27
N SER A 41 -7.53 0.28 9.41
CA SER A 41 -6.79 0.18 10.67
C SER A 41 -6.28 1.51 11.22
N ALA A 42 -6.17 2.54 10.38
CA ALA A 42 -5.65 3.83 10.82
C ALA A 42 -6.78 4.69 11.38
N TYR A 43 -6.73 4.94 12.68
CA TYR A 43 -7.64 5.84 13.38
C TYR A 43 -6.87 6.89 14.17
N ILE A 44 -7.46 8.08 14.31
CA ILE A 44 -6.92 9.20 15.07
C ILE A 44 -7.90 9.50 16.19
N GLN A 45 -7.38 9.52 17.42
CA GLN A 45 -8.08 10.07 18.57
C GLN A 45 -7.74 11.57 18.64
N PRO A 46 -8.72 12.48 18.53
CA PRO A 46 -8.51 13.89 18.72
C PRO A 46 -8.09 14.14 20.18
N PRO A 47 -7.32 15.22 20.45
CA PRO A 47 -7.00 15.61 21.81
C PRO A 47 -8.29 15.72 22.60
N ALA A 48 -8.33 15.14 23.81
CA ALA A 48 -9.50 15.18 24.68
C ALA A 48 -9.92 16.64 24.89
N LEU A 49 -10.94 17.09 24.16
CA LEU A 49 -11.61 18.33 24.50
C LEU A 49 -12.30 18.03 25.83
N GLN A 50 -11.96 18.80 26.85
CA GLN A 50 -12.44 18.59 28.21
C GLN A 50 -13.94 18.90 28.30
N SER A 51 -14.78 18.01 27.79
CA SER A 51 -16.24 18.09 27.91
C SER A 51 -16.72 16.88 28.69
N GLY A 52 -17.00 17.12 29.96
CA GLY A 52 -17.67 16.18 30.84
C GLY A 52 -19.06 15.83 30.30
N GLY A 53 -19.29 14.54 30.09
CA GLY A 53 -20.53 14.00 29.56
C GLY A 53 -20.18 12.89 28.58
N ALA A 54 -20.69 11.68 28.85
CA ALA A 54 -20.37 10.45 28.12
C ALA A 54 -20.52 10.60 26.59
N MET A 55 -19.45 11.04 25.92
CA MET A 55 -19.34 11.09 24.48
C MET A 55 -18.71 9.77 24.03
N PRO A 56 -19.24 9.10 22.97
CA PRO A 56 -18.61 7.91 22.41
C PRO A 56 -17.14 8.22 22.09
N PRO A 57 -16.22 7.24 22.16
CA PRO A 57 -14.81 7.49 21.89
C PRO A 57 -14.70 8.15 20.50
N ASP A 58 -14.17 9.38 20.47
CA ASP A 58 -14.04 10.22 19.26
C ASP A 58 -12.98 9.65 18.31
N ILE A 59 -13.04 8.36 17.97
CA ILE A 59 -12.02 7.69 17.14
C ILE A 59 -12.45 7.86 15.68
N TRP A 60 -11.77 8.73 14.94
CA TRP A 60 -12.06 9.02 13.54
C TRP A 60 -11.11 8.25 12.62
N PRO A 61 -11.56 7.77 11.45
CA PRO A 61 -10.65 7.19 10.47
C PRO A 61 -9.62 8.23 10.04
N ALA A 62 -8.35 7.85 9.99
CA ALA A 62 -7.26 8.74 9.58
C ALA A 62 -7.31 9.06 8.07
N PHE A 63 -7.91 8.18 7.27
CA PHE A 63 -7.99 8.27 5.82
C PHE A 63 -9.40 7.99 5.32
N ILE A 64 -9.84 8.71 4.29
CA ILE A 64 -11.13 8.50 3.62
C ILE A 64 -10.89 8.48 2.10
N HIS A 65 -11.36 7.43 1.43
CA HIS A 65 -11.31 7.34 -0.02
C HIS A 65 -12.50 8.07 -0.64
N THR A 66 -12.26 9.10 -1.44
CA THR A 66 -13.29 9.85 -2.16
C THR A 66 -13.01 9.86 -3.66
N PHE A 67 -14.08 9.77 -4.45
CA PHE A 67 -14.01 9.93 -5.90
C PHE A 67 -14.31 11.38 -6.26
N ARG A 68 -13.37 12.06 -6.92
CA ARG A 68 -13.56 13.43 -7.41
C ARG A 68 -13.69 13.41 -8.94
N PRO A 69 -14.88 13.71 -9.51
CA PRO A 69 -15.01 13.83 -10.96
C PRO A 69 -14.24 15.07 -11.43
N SER A 70 -13.43 14.91 -12.48
CA SER A 70 -12.87 16.06 -13.20
C SER A 70 -13.93 16.61 -14.15
N VAL A 71 -14.38 17.84 -13.92
CA VAL A 71 -15.16 18.57 -14.94
C VAL A 71 -14.23 18.78 -16.12
N LYS A 72 -14.57 18.21 -17.28
CA LYS A 72 -13.93 18.60 -18.54
C LYS A 72 -14.36 20.04 -18.81
N GLU A 73 -13.42 20.97 -18.79
CA GLU A 73 -13.64 22.32 -19.32
C GLU A 73 -13.97 22.16 -20.80
N GLY A 74 -15.18 22.59 -21.18
CA GLY A 74 -15.69 22.47 -22.54
C GLY A 74 -14.82 23.28 -23.49
N GLN A 75 -14.29 22.62 -24.51
CA GLN A 75 -13.60 23.22 -25.64
C GLN A 75 -14.60 23.52 -26.75
#